data_AF-A0A510E554-F1
#
_entry.id   AF-A0A510E554-F1
#
_cell.length_a   1.000
_cell.length_b   1.000
_cell.length_c   1.000
_cell.angle_alpha   90.00
_cell.angle_beta   90.00
_cell.angle_gamma   90.00
#
_symmetry.space_group_name_H-M   'P 1'
#
loop_
_entity.id
_entity.type
_entity.pdbx_description
1 polymer ?
#
loop_
_entity_poly.entity_id
_entity_poly.type
_entity_poly.pdbx_seq_one_letter_code
_entity_poly.pdbx_strand_id
1 'polypeptide(L)'
;MRGENDLMKQSLTSRVSNWFKDRLGLDDLPFFRTPDYMYHVDEWLGALVAGAFFYTVISGLILLLYYNADAGYQSTETIINSVPYGSVFLYSHLYGSYAMIILAYVHMFRNYFTGAYKKPRELLWILGVLMLVLTLGASFLGYSLIGDVLATSAVDVGAGIISSVPQLSFLLPILFGNYDSGNFGRVLAWHIILVALIGVLFVFHLLMAERYGMMPSRKAKPKAPAVYTAEEQKKFNAWWPRNFVYMLSLIFLTWGFIIAIPNALAYLNGLPQGLDPFLDPKPAPPPTSPLAAQVTTYPPWFFLFVYKIADFTTDVVLFLLIGVIIPLVYLLLVPFLDRNNELHPLKRRVFTGFGILMLTYLVQTTIWGDIQPGIPDSVTEQVMVYLPPAIIVGAGMFFLPYREGEKKSVRIPLFKKAQMSSPIAVLLFMVIAMMTMGSAVAFVSSPSPVSASLFLPLLAIFAFYAKSLSPVAIKAIPQGGTASSEETIDLKLEKKKNMATVIIGILLVFSAIIAVTMWTIPPTGYESNMFGVDLGLLFILLGESISLYHYVAYKKPNESYE
;
A
#
# COMPACT_ATOMS: atom_id res chain seq x y z
N MET A 1 -36.09 28.44 28.34
CA MET A 1 -36.28 29.23 27.11
C MET A 1 -34.99 29.80 26.50
N ARG A 2 -33.94 30.20 27.26
CA ARG A 2 -32.68 30.71 26.65
C ARG A 2 -31.83 29.63 25.96
N GLY A 3 -31.87 28.37 26.44
CA GLY A 3 -31.13 27.25 25.84
C GLY A 3 -31.75 26.60 24.59
N GLU A 4 -33.08 26.65 24.43
CA GLU A 4 -33.76 26.12 23.24
C GLU A 4 -33.53 27.00 22.00
N ASN A 5 -33.44 28.31 22.18
CA ASN A 5 -33.22 29.25 21.08
C ASN A 5 -31.77 29.20 20.52
N ASP A 6 -30.78 28.76 21.30
CA ASP A 6 -29.40 28.57 20.82
C ASP A 6 -29.21 27.23 20.10
N LEU A 7 -29.97 26.19 20.47
CA LEU A 7 -29.99 24.91 19.74
C LEU A 7 -30.63 25.03 18.36
N MET A 8 -31.58 25.96 18.19
CA MET A 8 -32.27 26.21 16.91
C MET A 8 -31.41 27.01 15.90
N LYS A 9 -30.35 27.68 16.34
CA LYS A 9 -29.40 28.41 15.46
C LYS A 9 -28.24 27.54 14.95
N GLN A 10 -28.08 26.35 15.50
CA GLN A 10 -27.06 25.39 15.09
C GLN A 10 -27.53 24.62 13.84
N SER A 11 -26.63 24.47 12.84
CA SER A 11 -26.91 23.61 11.68
C SER A 11 -27.24 22.18 12.13
N LEU A 12 -28.09 21.47 11.38
CA LEU A 12 -28.43 20.06 11.68
C LEU A 12 -27.16 19.20 11.91
N THR A 13 -26.12 19.43 11.11
CA THR A 13 -24.82 18.77 11.24
C THR A 13 -24.13 19.03 12.57
N SER A 14 -24.15 20.27 13.06
CA SER A 14 -23.56 20.62 14.36
C SER A 14 -24.36 20.05 15.53
N ARG A 15 -25.69 20.00 15.43
CA ARG A 15 -26.55 19.35 16.44
C ARG A 15 -26.26 17.86 16.55
N VAL A 16 -26.18 17.14 15.42
CA VAL A 16 -25.84 15.70 15.40
C VAL A 16 -24.42 15.46 15.93
N SER A 17 -23.44 16.25 15.47
CA SER A 17 -22.07 16.15 15.98
C SER A 17 -21.99 16.37 17.49
N ASN A 18 -22.66 17.40 18.02
CA ASN A 18 -22.66 17.70 19.45
C ASN A 18 -23.35 16.60 20.26
N TRP A 19 -24.41 16.00 19.71
CA TRP A 19 -25.05 14.84 20.33
C TRP A 19 -24.03 13.70 20.54
N PHE A 20 -23.28 13.30 19.51
CA PHE A 20 -22.25 12.25 19.66
C PHE A 20 -21.13 12.65 20.62
N LYS A 21 -20.65 13.90 20.53
CA LYS A 21 -19.59 14.43 21.41
C LYS A 21 -19.95 14.25 22.89
N ASP A 22 -21.13 14.71 23.28
CA ASP A 22 -21.57 14.71 24.68
C ASP A 22 -21.76 13.30 25.24
N ARG A 23 -22.18 12.32 24.42
CA ARG A 23 -22.50 10.96 24.90
C ARG A 23 -21.29 10.04 24.91
N LEU A 24 -20.35 10.24 23.98
CA LEU A 24 -19.17 9.38 23.83
C LEU A 24 -17.90 10.01 24.42
N GLY A 25 -17.96 11.24 24.94
CA GLY A 25 -16.79 11.93 25.49
C GLY A 25 -15.68 12.13 24.47
N LEU A 26 -16.04 12.41 23.20
CA LEU A 26 -15.07 12.37 22.08
C LEU A 26 -13.94 13.39 22.21
N ASP A 27 -14.17 14.49 22.93
CA ASP A 27 -13.16 15.52 23.16
C ASP A 27 -12.11 15.11 24.22
N ASP A 28 -12.43 14.12 25.06
CA ASP A 28 -11.56 13.58 26.11
C ASP A 28 -10.71 12.39 25.63
N LEU A 29 -10.99 11.87 24.42
CA LEU A 29 -10.22 10.79 23.84
C LEU A 29 -8.78 11.24 23.56
N PRO A 30 -7.76 10.41 23.88
CA PRO A 30 -6.35 10.77 23.75
C PRO A 30 -5.85 10.67 22.30
N PHE A 31 -6.68 11.04 21.32
CA PHE A 31 -6.31 11.02 19.91
C PHE A 31 -5.47 12.24 19.53
N PHE A 32 -4.49 11.99 18.68
CA PHE A 32 -3.63 12.98 18.09
C PHE A 32 -4.45 14.02 17.33
N ARG A 33 -4.13 15.29 17.57
CA ARG A 33 -4.72 16.42 16.84
C ARG A 33 -3.94 16.65 15.54
N THR A 34 -4.66 16.70 14.42
CA THR A 34 -4.07 16.68 13.07
C THR A 34 -3.72 18.10 12.58
N PRO A 35 -2.44 18.38 12.27
CA PRO A 35 -2.04 19.62 11.59
C PRO A 35 -2.64 19.73 10.19
N ASP A 36 -2.85 20.95 9.69
CA ASP A 36 -3.52 21.16 8.39
C ASP A 36 -2.78 20.53 7.20
N TYR A 37 -1.46 20.53 7.22
CA TYR A 37 -0.66 19.94 6.14
C TYR A 37 -0.76 18.40 6.08
N MET A 38 -1.32 17.74 7.10
CA MET A 38 -1.45 16.28 7.12
C MET A 38 -2.70 15.78 6.39
N TYR A 39 -3.61 16.65 5.96
CA TYR A 39 -4.79 16.23 5.17
C TYR A 39 -4.44 15.99 3.69
N HIS A 40 -3.42 15.17 3.48
CA HIS A 40 -2.97 14.64 2.19
C HIS A 40 -2.75 13.13 2.32
N VAL A 41 -3.12 12.37 1.28
CA VAL A 41 -3.19 10.90 1.32
C VAL A 41 -1.85 10.24 1.69
N ASP A 42 -0.73 10.84 1.33
CA ASP A 42 0.63 10.35 1.60
C ASP A 42 1.02 10.35 3.09
N GLU A 43 0.35 11.15 3.91
CA GLU A 43 0.50 11.14 5.37
C GLU A 43 -0.38 10.06 6.05
N TRP A 44 -1.35 9.50 5.32
CA TRP A 44 -2.35 8.54 5.83
C TRP A 44 -2.18 7.12 5.29
N LEU A 45 -1.01 6.78 4.76
CA LEU A 45 -0.73 5.43 4.24
C LEU A 45 -1.04 4.32 5.25
N GLY A 46 -0.82 4.56 6.56
CA GLY A 46 -1.18 3.59 7.60
C GLY A 46 -2.69 3.37 7.74
N ALA A 47 -3.50 4.41 7.52
CA ALA A 47 -4.95 4.29 7.51
C ALA A 47 -5.45 3.55 6.25
N LEU A 48 -4.77 3.69 5.11
CA LEU A 48 -5.08 2.88 3.92
C LEU A 48 -4.79 1.40 4.15
N VAL A 49 -3.65 1.06 4.79
CA VAL A 49 -3.33 -0.31 5.20
C VAL A 49 -4.40 -0.85 6.15
N ALA A 50 -4.78 -0.07 7.17
CA ALA A 50 -5.85 -0.45 8.10
C ALA A 50 -7.20 -0.63 7.39
N GLY A 51 -7.52 0.23 6.42
CA GLY A 51 -8.72 0.11 5.59
C GLY A 51 -8.75 -1.20 4.81
N ALA A 52 -7.64 -1.58 4.17
CA ALA A 52 -7.51 -2.86 3.47
C ALA A 52 -7.57 -4.07 4.44
N PHE A 53 -6.97 -3.96 5.62
CA PHE A 53 -7.07 -4.98 6.67
C PHE A 53 -8.52 -5.19 7.13
N PHE A 54 -9.26 -4.11 7.43
CA PHE A 54 -10.67 -4.25 7.82
C PHE A 54 -11.52 -4.83 6.69
N TYR A 55 -11.26 -4.45 5.45
CA TYR A 55 -11.96 -5.02 4.30
C TYR A 55 -11.73 -6.54 4.20
N THR A 56 -10.48 -6.97 4.28
CA THR A 56 -10.11 -8.40 4.21
C THR A 56 -10.66 -9.19 5.39
N VAL A 57 -10.68 -8.64 6.61
CA VAL A 57 -11.34 -9.28 7.75
C VAL A 57 -12.84 -9.46 7.50
N ILE A 58 -13.54 -8.41 7.07
CA ILE A 58 -15.00 -8.48 6.84
C ILE A 58 -15.33 -9.47 5.73
N SER A 59 -14.67 -9.35 4.57
CA SER A 59 -14.87 -10.28 3.45
C SER A 59 -14.48 -11.71 3.79
N GLY A 60 -13.40 -11.91 4.55
CA GLY A 60 -12.96 -13.24 5.00
C GLY A 60 -13.97 -13.91 5.92
N LEU A 61 -14.56 -13.16 6.86
CA LEU A 61 -15.63 -13.67 7.72
C LEU A 61 -16.90 -14.04 6.93
N ILE A 62 -17.21 -13.31 5.85
CA ILE A 62 -18.32 -13.66 4.95
C ILE A 62 -18.00 -14.95 4.19
N LEU A 63 -16.80 -15.07 3.62
CA LEU A 63 -16.36 -16.27 2.89
C LEU A 63 -16.30 -17.52 3.78
N LEU A 64 -15.93 -17.35 5.05
CA LEU A 64 -15.89 -18.41 6.05
C LEU A 64 -17.23 -19.11 6.25
N LEU A 65 -18.36 -18.45 5.96
CA LEU A 65 -19.70 -19.05 6.04
C LEU A 65 -19.93 -20.14 4.99
N TYR A 66 -19.18 -20.12 3.89
CA TYR A 66 -19.37 -20.98 2.72
C TYR A 66 -18.18 -21.92 2.44
N TYR A 67 -17.01 -21.60 2.96
CA TYR A 67 -15.79 -22.37 2.73
C TYR A 67 -15.79 -23.71 3.48
N ASN A 68 -15.41 -24.80 2.80
CA ASN A 68 -15.22 -26.11 3.41
C ASN A 68 -13.77 -26.56 3.24
N ALA A 69 -13.05 -26.65 4.36
CA ALA A 69 -11.63 -26.98 4.37
C ALA A 69 -11.30 -28.42 3.95
N ASP A 70 -12.27 -29.35 4.02
CA ASP A 70 -12.09 -30.73 3.53
C ASP A 70 -12.30 -30.83 2.00
N ALA A 71 -12.86 -29.79 1.39
CA ALA A 71 -13.14 -29.71 -0.04
C ALA A 71 -12.80 -28.31 -0.57
N GLY A 72 -11.57 -27.85 -0.33
CA GLY A 72 -11.13 -26.48 -0.56
C GLY A 72 -11.47 -25.98 -1.97
N TYR A 73 -11.08 -26.72 -3.00
CA TYR A 73 -11.36 -26.35 -4.40
C TYR A 73 -12.85 -26.32 -4.72
N GLN A 74 -13.60 -27.38 -4.36
CA GLN A 74 -15.03 -27.48 -4.68
C GLN A 74 -15.84 -26.40 -3.96
N SER A 75 -15.49 -26.09 -2.71
CA SER A 75 -16.14 -25.01 -1.96
C SER A 75 -15.83 -23.63 -2.55
N THR A 76 -14.60 -23.40 -3.01
CA THR A 76 -14.23 -22.18 -3.75
C THR A 76 -15.04 -22.02 -5.04
N GLU A 77 -15.15 -23.08 -5.85
CA GLU A 77 -15.99 -23.08 -7.06
C GLU A 77 -17.47 -22.83 -6.74
N THR A 78 -17.97 -23.37 -5.63
CA THR A 78 -19.34 -23.13 -5.15
C THR A 78 -19.54 -21.66 -4.76
N ILE A 79 -18.57 -21.04 -4.09
CA ILE A 79 -18.59 -19.61 -3.76
C ILE A 79 -18.66 -18.77 -5.04
N ILE A 80 -17.82 -19.07 -6.03
CA ILE A 80 -17.76 -18.30 -7.28
C ILE A 80 -19.07 -18.41 -8.08
N ASN A 81 -19.59 -19.64 -8.20
CA ASN A 81 -20.63 -19.93 -9.18
C ASN A 81 -22.05 -19.93 -8.60
N SER A 82 -22.22 -20.21 -7.31
CA SER A 82 -23.54 -20.49 -6.71
C SER A 82 -23.92 -19.56 -5.56
N VAL A 83 -22.96 -18.96 -4.85
CA VAL A 83 -23.26 -18.02 -3.76
C VAL A 83 -23.57 -16.63 -4.33
N PRO A 84 -24.69 -16.00 -3.96
CA PRO A 84 -24.98 -14.61 -4.34
C PRO A 84 -23.83 -13.66 -4.03
N TYR A 85 -23.26 -13.04 -5.07
CA TYR A 85 -22.10 -12.16 -5.05
C TYR A 85 -20.83 -12.80 -4.45
N GLY A 86 -20.76 -14.13 -4.40
CA GLY A 86 -19.63 -14.85 -3.81
C GLY A 86 -18.31 -14.61 -4.54
N SER A 87 -18.34 -14.57 -5.88
CA SER A 87 -17.22 -14.15 -6.73
C SER A 87 -16.72 -12.74 -6.37
N VAL A 88 -17.65 -11.79 -6.16
CA VAL A 88 -17.34 -10.40 -5.80
C VAL A 88 -16.53 -10.35 -4.52
N PHE A 89 -16.98 -11.04 -3.47
CA PHE A 89 -16.28 -11.10 -2.18
C PHE A 89 -14.98 -11.89 -2.25
N LEU A 90 -14.92 -13.00 -2.98
CA LEU A 90 -13.72 -13.81 -3.10
C LEU A 90 -12.59 -13.03 -3.80
N TYR A 91 -12.86 -12.45 -4.98
CA TYR A 91 -11.84 -11.75 -5.75
C TYR A 91 -11.37 -10.46 -5.06
N SER A 92 -12.30 -9.73 -4.44
CA SER A 92 -11.95 -8.55 -3.65
C SER A 92 -11.23 -8.88 -2.34
N HIS A 93 -11.49 -10.03 -1.71
CA HIS A 93 -10.70 -10.50 -0.58
C HIS A 93 -9.25 -10.80 -1.00
N LEU A 94 -9.08 -11.54 -2.10
CA LEU A 94 -7.77 -11.85 -2.68
C LEU A 94 -6.98 -10.58 -3.01
N TYR A 95 -7.55 -9.69 -3.83
CA TYR A 95 -6.88 -8.44 -4.24
C TYR A 95 -6.82 -7.41 -3.12
N GLY A 96 -7.73 -7.47 -2.14
CA GLY A 96 -7.65 -6.70 -0.91
C GLY A 96 -6.41 -7.07 -0.10
N SER A 97 -6.03 -8.35 -0.07
CA SER A 97 -4.77 -8.79 0.52
C SER A 97 -3.56 -8.26 -0.26
N TYR A 98 -3.62 -8.24 -1.60
CA TYR A 98 -2.54 -7.68 -2.44
C TYR A 98 -2.40 -6.17 -2.23
N ALA A 99 -3.52 -5.44 -2.18
CA ALA A 99 -3.55 -4.02 -1.88
C ALA A 99 -2.97 -3.75 -0.48
N MET A 100 -3.33 -4.57 0.52
CA MET A 100 -2.78 -4.47 1.87
C MET A 100 -1.25 -4.63 1.88
N ILE A 101 -0.71 -5.63 1.17
CA ILE A 101 0.75 -5.86 1.08
C ILE A 101 1.44 -4.68 0.40
N ILE A 102 0.94 -4.22 -0.75
CA ILE A 102 1.51 -3.08 -1.48
C ILE A 102 1.51 -1.84 -0.58
N LEU A 103 0.37 -1.50 0.02
CA LEU A 103 0.23 -0.35 0.91
C LEU A 103 1.14 -0.47 2.14
N ALA A 104 1.32 -1.67 2.70
CA ALA A 104 2.22 -1.91 3.82
C ALA A 104 3.69 -1.67 3.43
N TYR A 105 4.13 -2.12 2.25
CA TYR A 105 5.44 -1.79 1.73
C TYR A 105 5.60 -0.28 1.53
N VAL A 106 4.65 0.40 0.87
CA VAL A 106 4.70 1.85 0.67
C VAL A 106 4.77 2.59 2.02
N HIS A 107 3.94 2.20 2.99
CA HIS A 107 3.92 2.76 4.33
C HIS A 107 5.26 2.57 5.06
N MET A 108 5.82 1.35 5.02
CA MET A 108 7.10 1.02 5.65
C MET A 108 8.24 1.83 5.02
N PHE A 109 8.38 1.81 3.70
CA PHE A 109 9.46 2.52 3.01
C PHE A 109 9.35 4.04 3.13
N ARG A 110 8.13 4.61 3.12
CA ARG A 110 7.92 6.01 3.47
C ARG A 110 8.53 6.34 4.82
N ASN A 111 8.19 5.56 5.84
CA ASN A 111 8.65 5.77 7.22
C ASN A 111 10.15 5.50 7.40
N TYR A 112 10.70 4.57 6.61
CA TYR A 112 12.13 4.33 6.53
C TYR A 112 12.89 5.58 6.04
N PHE A 113 12.48 6.13 4.90
CA PHE A 113 13.14 7.28 4.29
C PHE A 113 12.90 8.59 5.06
N THR A 114 11.77 8.75 5.74
CA THR A 114 11.56 9.90 6.65
C THR A 114 12.28 9.76 7.98
N GLY A 115 12.80 8.57 8.32
CA GLY A 115 13.47 8.30 9.59
C GLY A 115 12.49 8.20 10.76
N ALA A 116 11.23 7.88 10.49
CA ALA A 116 10.17 7.78 11.48
C ALA A 116 10.37 6.64 12.48
N TYR A 117 11.26 5.67 12.18
CA TYR A 117 11.64 4.59 13.08
C TYR A 117 12.53 5.00 14.25
N LYS A 118 13.10 6.22 14.20
CA LYS A 118 13.98 6.73 15.26
C LYS A 118 13.19 7.06 16.53
N LYS A 119 13.93 7.31 17.61
CA LYS A 119 13.38 7.74 18.91
C LYS A 119 12.28 8.80 18.78
N PRO A 120 11.12 8.63 19.45
CA PRO A 120 10.73 7.56 20.39
C PRO A 120 9.89 6.44 19.77
N ARG A 121 9.98 6.21 18.45
CA ARG A 121 9.09 5.30 17.69
C ARG A 121 9.76 3.96 17.33
N GLU A 122 10.82 3.56 18.04
CA GLU A 122 11.54 2.31 17.77
C GLU A 122 10.62 1.10 17.89
N LEU A 123 9.81 1.05 18.97
CA LEU A 123 8.86 -0.05 19.19
C LEU A 123 7.70 -0.01 18.19
N LEU A 124 7.25 1.18 17.80
CA LEU A 124 6.24 1.34 16.75
C LEU A 124 6.73 0.73 15.43
N TRP A 125 7.99 0.98 15.06
CA TRP A 125 8.62 0.38 13.89
C TRP A 125 8.71 -1.14 13.98
N ILE A 126 9.18 -1.69 15.12
CA ILE A 126 9.27 -3.15 15.33
C ILE A 126 7.89 -3.79 15.17
N LEU A 127 6.85 -3.23 15.79
CA LEU A 127 5.47 -3.72 15.63
C LEU A 127 5.02 -3.69 14.16
N GLY A 128 5.37 -2.63 13.42
CA GLY A 128 5.10 -2.54 11.98
C GLY A 128 5.79 -3.64 11.17
N VAL A 129 7.06 -3.94 11.45
CA VAL A 129 7.82 -5.02 10.80
C VAL A 129 7.22 -6.40 11.13
N LEU A 130 6.85 -6.64 12.39
CA LEU A 130 6.18 -7.89 12.79
C LEU A 130 4.82 -8.06 12.09
N MET A 131 4.02 -7.00 12.00
CA MET A 131 2.76 -7.03 11.26
C MET A 131 2.96 -7.28 9.77
N LEU A 132 4.02 -6.74 9.15
CA LEU A 132 4.34 -7.04 7.75
C LEU A 132 4.62 -8.53 7.55
N VAL A 133 5.46 -9.14 8.41
CA VAL A 133 5.75 -10.59 8.35
C VAL A 133 4.49 -11.42 8.54
N LEU A 134 3.66 -11.08 9.52
CA LEU A 134 2.39 -11.76 9.76
C LEU A 134 1.42 -11.61 8.60
N THR A 135 1.40 -10.44 7.94
CA THR A 135 0.56 -10.18 6.76
C THR A 135 0.99 -11.08 5.61
N LEU A 136 2.30 -11.17 5.31
CA LEU A 136 2.81 -12.06 4.26
C LEU A 136 2.50 -13.54 4.57
N GLY A 137 2.63 -13.96 5.83
CA GLY A 137 2.27 -15.30 6.28
C GLY A 137 0.76 -15.59 6.20
N ALA A 138 -0.09 -14.64 6.62
CA ALA A 138 -1.53 -14.78 6.51
C ALA A 138 -1.97 -14.85 5.04
N SER A 139 -1.38 -14.02 4.16
CA SER A 139 -1.63 -14.06 2.71
C SER A 139 -1.17 -15.35 2.06
N PHE A 140 -0.03 -15.93 2.48
CA PHE A 140 0.40 -17.27 2.05
C PHE A 140 -0.64 -18.34 2.37
N LEU A 141 -1.08 -18.38 3.64
CA LEU A 141 -2.04 -19.38 4.11
C LEU A 141 -3.40 -19.17 3.43
N GLY A 142 -3.85 -17.92 3.29
CA GLY A 142 -5.10 -17.58 2.62
C GLY A 142 -5.11 -17.95 1.13
N TYR A 143 -4.01 -17.68 0.42
CA TYR A 143 -3.81 -18.12 -0.97
C TYR A 143 -3.92 -19.64 -1.11
N SER A 144 -3.38 -20.37 -0.13
CA SER A 144 -3.43 -21.83 -0.09
C SER A 144 -4.85 -22.38 0.11
N LEU A 145 -5.81 -21.60 0.61
CA LEU A 145 -7.18 -22.07 0.85
C LEU A 145 -7.98 -22.28 -0.43
N ILE A 146 -7.60 -21.66 -1.56
CA ILE A 146 -8.27 -21.83 -2.85
C ILE A 146 -8.35 -23.31 -3.25
N GLY A 147 -7.30 -24.08 -2.92
CA GLY A 147 -7.26 -25.53 -3.15
C GLY A 147 -6.99 -25.93 -4.60
N ASP A 148 -6.59 -25.01 -5.47
CA ASP A 148 -6.14 -25.31 -6.82
C ASP A 148 -4.72 -25.90 -6.85
N VAL A 149 -4.21 -26.20 -8.05
CA VAL A 149 -2.85 -26.74 -8.23
C VAL A 149 -1.76 -25.81 -7.68
N LEU A 150 -1.93 -24.49 -7.73
CA LEU A 150 -0.95 -23.54 -7.22
C LEU A 150 -0.96 -23.49 -5.69
N ALA A 151 -2.15 -23.50 -5.10
CA ALA A 151 -2.37 -23.54 -3.66
C ALA A 151 -1.79 -24.80 -3.01
N THR A 152 -2.04 -25.96 -3.59
CA THR A 152 -1.47 -27.23 -3.11
C THR A 152 0.05 -27.26 -3.24
N SER A 153 0.58 -26.81 -4.38
CA SER A 153 2.03 -26.71 -4.59
C SER A 153 2.69 -25.74 -3.59
N ALA A 154 2.02 -24.64 -3.22
CA ALA A 154 2.52 -23.71 -2.22
C ALA A 154 2.66 -24.38 -0.84
N VAL A 155 1.67 -25.17 -0.42
CA VAL A 155 1.72 -25.97 0.82
C VAL A 155 2.86 -26.97 0.78
N ASP A 156 3.04 -27.67 -0.35
CA ASP A 156 4.11 -28.64 -0.55
C ASP A 156 5.50 -28.00 -0.46
N VAL A 157 5.69 -26.83 -1.06
CA VAL A 157 6.93 -26.05 -0.94
C VAL A 157 7.19 -25.65 0.51
N GLY A 158 6.16 -25.15 1.22
CA GLY A 158 6.27 -24.79 2.63
C GLY A 158 6.67 -25.98 3.50
N ALA A 159 6.04 -27.14 3.29
CA ALA A 159 6.38 -28.39 3.98
C ALA A 159 7.79 -28.88 3.62
N GLY A 160 8.19 -28.76 2.35
CA GLY A 160 9.53 -29.11 1.86
C GLY A 160 10.63 -28.27 2.53
N ILE A 161 10.42 -26.95 2.65
CA ILE A 161 11.36 -26.05 3.34
C ILE A 161 11.56 -26.49 4.80
N ILE A 162 10.47 -26.79 5.53
CA ILE A 162 10.57 -27.24 6.92
C ILE A 162 11.25 -28.62 7.01
N SER A 163 10.90 -29.54 6.11
CA SER A 163 11.48 -30.88 6.05
C SER A 163 12.98 -30.87 5.77
N SER A 164 13.46 -29.86 5.03
CA SER A 164 14.88 -29.70 4.72
C SER A 164 15.76 -29.34 5.93
N VAL A 165 15.15 -28.87 7.03
CA VAL A 165 15.82 -28.53 8.28
C VAL A 165 15.35 -29.53 9.35
N PRO A 166 16.08 -30.63 9.62
CA PRO A 166 15.62 -31.73 10.47
C PRO A 166 15.11 -31.29 11.85
N GLN A 167 15.72 -30.25 12.43
CA GLN A 167 15.36 -29.69 13.74
C GLN A 167 13.97 -29.03 13.76
N LEU A 168 13.42 -28.66 12.59
CA LEU A 168 12.12 -28.02 12.45
C LEU A 168 11.01 -29.01 12.04
N SER A 169 11.35 -30.26 11.74
CA SER A 169 10.40 -31.29 11.28
C SER A 169 9.23 -31.53 12.24
N PHE A 170 9.41 -31.28 13.55
CA PHE A 170 8.33 -31.34 14.54
C PHE A 170 7.18 -30.33 14.28
N LEU A 171 7.42 -29.29 13.48
CA LEU A 171 6.43 -28.28 13.11
C LEU A 171 5.48 -28.76 12.01
N LEU A 172 5.86 -29.73 11.17
CA LEU A 172 5.02 -30.24 10.08
C LEU A 172 3.66 -30.72 10.57
N PRO A 173 3.55 -31.62 11.56
CA PRO A 173 2.26 -32.05 12.07
C PRO A 173 1.51 -30.96 12.83
N ILE A 174 2.13 -29.83 13.17
CA ILE A 174 1.47 -28.68 13.82
C ILE A 174 0.87 -27.75 12.75
N LEU A 175 1.65 -27.45 11.71
CA LEU A 175 1.30 -26.51 10.65
C LEU A 175 0.39 -27.13 9.59
N PHE A 176 0.70 -28.34 9.14
CA PHE A 176 0.02 -29.02 8.02
C PHE A 176 -0.65 -30.33 8.43
N GLY A 177 -0.43 -30.83 9.65
CA GLY A 177 -1.06 -32.06 10.12
C GLY A 177 -0.44 -33.31 9.50
N ASN A 178 -1.24 -34.33 9.21
CA ASN A 178 -0.75 -35.59 8.64
C ASN A 178 -0.33 -35.48 7.16
N TYR A 179 -0.27 -34.27 6.60
CA TYR A 179 0.06 -34.00 5.21
C TYR A 179 -0.87 -34.78 4.25
N ASP A 180 -2.14 -34.39 4.25
CA ASP A 180 -3.11 -34.83 3.25
C ASP A 180 -3.35 -33.63 2.31
N SER A 181 -2.93 -33.75 1.06
CA SER A 181 -2.86 -32.68 0.05
C SER A 181 -4.23 -32.12 -0.40
N GLY A 182 -5.29 -32.41 0.35
CA GLY A 182 -6.64 -31.85 0.17
C GLY A 182 -7.30 -31.35 1.46
N ASN A 183 -6.67 -31.47 2.63
CA ASN A 183 -7.24 -30.99 3.90
C ASN A 183 -6.61 -29.66 4.33
N PHE A 184 -7.38 -28.58 4.22
CA PHE A 184 -6.95 -27.22 4.54
C PHE A 184 -7.34 -26.78 5.96
N GLY A 185 -7.82 -27.68 6.82
CA GLY A 185 -8.37 -27.33 8.13
C GLY A 185 -7.37 -26.60 9.04
N ARG A 186 -6.11 -27.05 9.06
CA ARG A 186 -5.04 -26.38 9.82
C ARG A 186 -4.55 -25.09 9.16
N VAL A 187 -4.49 -25.07 7.84
CA VAL A 187 -4.14 -23.88 7.06
C VAL A 187 -5.15 -22.76 7.35
N LEU A 188 -6.45 -23.10 7.36
CA LEU A 188 -7.53 -22.17 7.70
C LEU A 188 -7.42 -21.68 9.14
N ALA A 189 -7.19 -22.60 10.10
CA ALA A 189 -7.03 -22.23 11.50
C ALA A 189 -5.84 -21.27 11.70
N TRP A 190 -4.68 -21.57 11.11
CA TRP A 190 -3.51 -20.69 11.18
C TRP A 190 -3.75 -19.35 10.49
N HIS A 191 -4.42 -19.32 9.34
CA HIS A 191 -4.78 -18.07 8.67
C HIS A 191 -5.59 -17.16 9.61
N ILE A 192 -6.64 -17.69 10.24
CA ILE A 192 -7.50 -16.94 11.17
C ILE A 192 -6.69 -16.49 12.41
N ILE A 193 -5.83 -17.35 12.96
CA ILE A 193 -4.98 -17.02 14.12
C ILE A 193 -4.02 -15.86 13.78
N LEU A 194 -3.37 -15.90 12.60
CA LEU A 194 -2.46 -14.82 12.19
C LEU A 194 -3.22 -13.51 11.95
N VAL A 195 -4.39 -13.55 11.31
CA VAL A 195 -5.25 -12.37 11.11
C VAL A 195 -5.69 -11.76 12.45
N ALA A 196 -6.07 -12.59 13.42
CA ALA A 196 -6.41 -12.13 14.78
C ALA A 196 -5.20 -11.49 15.47
N LEU A 197 -4.01 -12.08 15.35
CA LEU A 197 -2.77 -11.53 15.91
C LEU A 197 -2.40 -10.19 15.26
N ILE A 198 -2.55 -10.04 13.94
CA ILE A 198 -2.38 -8.76 13.24
C ILE A 198 -3.33 -7.72 13.84
N GLY A 199 -4.61 -8.06 14.08
CA GLY A 199 -5.57 -7.18 14.71
C GLY A 199 -5.14 -6.69 16.10
N VAL A 200 -4.63 -7.60 16.94
CA VAL A 200 -4.11 -7.25 18.28
C VAL A 200 -2.90 -6.31 18.17
N LEU A 201 -1.93 -6.63 17.31
CA LEU A 201 -0.75 -5.79 17.12
C LEU A 201 -1.10 -4.44 16.49
N PHE A 202 -2.10 -4.40 15.61
CA PHE A 202 -2.61 -3.17 15.01
C PHE A 202 -3.16 -2.22 16.09
N VAL A 203 -3.92 -2.73 17.06
CA VAL A 203 -4.40 -1.91 18.19
C VAL A 203 -3.22 -1.31 18.97
N PHE A 204 -2.20 -2.11 19.31
CA PHE A 204 -1.01 -1.59 19.99
C PHE A 204 -0.25 -0.56 19.14
N HIS A 205 -0.10 -0.84 17.85
CA HIS A 205 0.58 0.04 16.91
C HIS A 205 -0.16 1.38 16.78
N LEU A 206 -1.49 1.36 16.61
CA LEU A 206 -2.31 2.55 16.53
C LEU A 206 -2.24 3.37 17.82
N LEU A 207 -2.41 2.75 18.99
CA LEU A 207 -2.33 3.45 20.28
C LEU A 207 -0.96 4.11 20.51
N MET A 208 0.13 3.47 20.07
CA MET A 208 1.46 4.08 20.13
C MET A 208 1.60 5.23 19.13
N ALA A 209 1.08 5.09 17.91
CA ALA A 209 1.10 6.16 16.91
C ALA A 209 0.32 7.40 17.40
N GLU A 210 -0.83 7.19 18.04
CA GLU A 210 -1.61 8.25 18.68
C GLU A 210 -0.84 8.89 19.86
N ARG A 211 -0.22 8.09 20.72
CA ARG A 211 0.54 8.57 21.88
C ARG A 211 1.77 9.40 21.51
N TYR A 212 2.57 8.93 20.55
CA TYR A 212 3.79 9.63 20.11
C TYR A 212 3.51 10.67 19.01
N GLY A 213 2.27 10.70 18.51
CA GLY A 213 1.84 11.52 17.38
C GLY A 213 2.43 11.09 16.05
N MET A 214 1.74 11.48 14.99
CA MET A 214 2.20 11.31 13.60
C MET A 214 3.55 12.00 13.38
N MET A 215 4.35 11.45 12.48
CA MET A 215 5.68 11.98 12.19
C MET A 215 5.60 13.43 11.67
N PRO A 216 6.21 14.42 12.36
CA PRO A 216 6.22 15.81 11.90
C PRO A 216 6.87 15.97 10.53
N SER A 217 6.47 17.02 9.80
CA SER A 217 7.18 17.43 8.59
C SER A 217 8.63 17.76 8.93
N ARG A 218 9.57 17.29 8.08
CA ARG A 218 11.00 17.57 8.23
C ARG A 218 11.32 19.06 8.26
N LYS A 219 10.47 19.91 7.65
CA LYS A 219 10.60 21.38 7.71
C LYS A 219 10.34 21.92 9.12
N ALA A 220 9.45 21.28 9.89
CA ALA A 220 9.08 21.69 11.24
C ALA A 220 10.04 21.12 12.30
N LYS A 221 10.38 19.82 12.18
CA LYS A 221 11.31 19.14 13.11
C LYS A 221 12.32 18.33 12.29
N PRO A 222 13.52 18.86 12.01
CA PRO A 222 14.51 18.20 11.12
C PRO A 222 15.34 17.11 11.80
N LYS A 223 15.30 17.01 13.13
CA LYS A 223 16.09 16.05 13.92
C LYS A 223 15.21 15.26 14.90
N ALA A 224 15.64 14.05 15.24
CA ALA A 224 15.07 13.21 16.29
C ALA A 224 15.47 13.71 17.70
N PRO A 225 14.60 13.59 18.72
CA PRO A 225 13.23 13.08 18.65
C PRO A 225 12.26 14.11 18.01
N ALA A 226 11.60 13.71 16.93
CA ALA A 226 10.64 14.55 16.22
C ALA A 226 9.22 14.26 16.72
N VAL A 227 8.82 14.98 17.76
CA VAL A 227 7.51 14.89 18.41
C VAL A 227 6.97 16.30 18.63
N TYR A 228 5.66 16.47 18.49
CA TYR A 228 4.98 17.71 18.82
C TYR A 228 4.74 17.80 20.33
N THR A 229 5.01 18.96 20.93
CA THR A 229 4.69 19.21 22.34
C THR A 229 3.18 19.31 22.55
N ALA A 230 2.71 19.13 23.78
CA ALA A 230 1.29 19.29 24.11
C ALA A 230 0.75 20.68 23.73
N GLU A 231 1.57 21.72 23.84
CA GLU A 231 1.22 23.09 23.42
C GLU A 231 1.13 23.24 21.90
N GLU A 232 2.02 22.59 21.16
CA GLU A 232 1.94 22.53 19.70
C GLU A 232 0.67 21.79 19.26
N GLN A 233 0.36 20.65 19.89
CA GLN A 233 -0.83 19.85 19.58
C GLN A 233 -2.14 20.59 19.84
N LYS A 234 -2.22 21.44 20.86
CA LYS A 234 -3.41 22.26 21.12
C LYS A 234 -3.79 23.18 19.96
N LYS A 235 -2.82 23.55 19.10
CA LYS A 235 -3.02 24.41 17.93
C LYS A 235 -3.54 23.64 16.71
N PHE A 236 -3.47 22.31 16.73
CA PHE A 236 -3.92 21.46 15.64
C PHE A 236 -5.41 21.16 15.75
N ASN A 237 -5.95 20.58 14.68
CA ASN A 237 -7.37 20.29 14.59
C ASN A 237 -7.75 19.11 15.47
N ALA A 238 -8.90 19.23 16.16
CA ALA A 238 -9.47 18.12 16.89
C ALA A 238 -9.74 16.92 15.97
N TRP A 239 -9.59 15.71 16.52
CA TRP A 239 -9.85 14.48 15.79
C TRP A 239 -11.33 14.40 15.35
N TRP A 240 -12.26 14.66 16.28
CA TRP A 240 -13.69 14.71 15.96
C TRP A 240 -14.18 16.13 15.67
N PRO A 241 -15.03 16.35 14.65
CA PRO A 241 -15.39 15.42 13.58
C PRO A 241 -14.44 15.49 12.36
N ARG A 242 -13.58 16.50 12.27
CA ARG A 242 -12.80 16.82 11.06
C ARG A 242 -11.96 15.63 10.58
N ASN A 243 -11.13 15.07 11.46
CA ASN A 243 -10.26 13.96 11.11
C ASN A 243 -11.04 12.67 10.84
N PHE A 244 -12.11 12.41 11.60
CA PHE A 244 -12.99 11.27 11.37
C PHE A 244 -13.60 11.29 9.96
N VAL A 245 -14.14 12.44 9.52
CA VAL A 245 -14.71 12.59 8.17
C VAL A 245 -13.65 12.37 7.09
N TYR A 246 -12.43 12.87 7.29
CA TYR A 246 -11.33 12.63 6.37
C TYR A 246 -10.90 11.15 6.31
N MET A 247 -10.80 10.48 7.46
CA MET A 247 -10.51 9.05 7.49
C MET A 247 -11.60 8.23 6.80
N LEU A 248 -12.87 8.63 6.95
CA LEU A 248 -14.00 7.99 6.30
C LEU A 248 -13.88 8.07 4.77
N SER A 249 -13.49 9.21 4.20
CA SER A 249 -13.28 9.30 2.75
C SER A 249 -12.20 8.34 2.27
N LEU A 250 -11.08 8.23 3.00
CA LEU A 250 -10.00 7.32 2.66
C LEU A 250 -10.42 5.85 2.71
N ILE A 251 -11.24 5.46 3.70
CA ILE A 251 -11.78 4.09 3.82
C ILE A 251 -12.66 3.77 2.61
N PHE A 252 -13.61 4.65 2.28
CA PHE A 252 -14.50 4.47 1.14
C PHE A 252 -13.73 4.38 -0.18
N LEU A 253 -12.74 5.24 -0.39
CA LEU A 253 -11.86 5.16 -1.57
C LEU A 253 -11.10 3.84 -1.62
N THR A 254 -10.49 3.44 -0.49
CA THR A 254 -9.71 2.18 -0.41
C THR A 254 -10.57 0.97 -0.72
N TRP A 255 -11.74 0.86 -0.09
CA TRP A 255 -12.67 -0.25 -0.32
C TRP A 255 -13.22 -0.22 -1.74
N GLY A 256 -13.52 0.98 -2.27
CA GLY A 256 -13.98 1.15 -3.64
C GLY A 256 -13.00 0.62 -4.67
N PHE A 257 -11.69 0.91 -4.53
CA PHE A 257 -10.66 0.33 -5.42
C PHE A 257 -10.47 -1.18 -5.22
N ILE A 258 -10.49 -1.67 -3.97
CA ILE A 258 -10.36 -3.11 -3.67
C ILE A 258 -11.52 -3.92 -4.26
N ILE A 259 -12.73 -3.36 -4.32
CA ILE A 259 -13.88 -4.03 -4.94
C ILE A 259 -13.84 -3.87 -6.46
N ALA A 260 -13.68 -2.64 -6.97
CA ALA A 260 -13.86 -2.35 -8.40
C ALA A 260 -12.83 -3.05 -9.30
N ILE A 261 -11.54 -3.00 -8.93
CA ILE A 261 -10.44 -3.47 -9.79
C ILE A 261 -10.53 -4.99 -10.06
N PRO A 262 -10.54 -5.88 -9.06
CA PRO A 262 -10.58 -7.32 -9.31
C PRO A 262 -11.86 -7.76 -10.00
N ASN A 263 -12.99 -7.11 -9.71
CA ASN A 263 -14.26 -7.43 -10.35
C ASN A 263 -14.30 -6.96 -11.81
N ALA A 264 -13.67 -5.82 -12.12
CA ALA A 264 -13.48 -5.40 -13.51
C ALA A 264 -12.58 -6.39 -14.26
N LEU A 265 -11.48 -6.84 -13.65
CA LEU A 265 -10.59 -7.85 -14.22
C LEU A 265 -11.34 -9.19 -14.44
N ALA A 266 -12.08 -9.66 -13.44
CA ALA A 266 -12.87 -10.89 -13.54
C ALA A 266 -13.93 -10.83 -14.65
N TYR A 267 -14.59 -9.68 -14.80
CA TYR A 267 -15.57 -9.45 -15.86
C TYR A 267 -14.90 -9.44 -17.25
N LEU A 268 -13.77 -8.72 -17.39
CA LEU A 268 -12.99 -8.67 -18.63
C LEU A 268 -12.41 -10.04 -19.01
N ASN A 269 -11.97 -10.84 -18.04
CA ASN A 269 -11.50 -12.21 -18.23
C ASN A 269 -12.62 -13.22 -18.49
N GLY A 270 -13.89 -12.81 -18.39
CA GLY A 270 -15.03 -13.54 -18.92
C GLY A 270 -15.13 -13.46 -20.45
N LEU A 271 -14.42 -12.52 -21.07
CA LEU A 271 -14.24 -12.43 -22.52
C LEU A 271 -13.07 -13.33 -22.92
N PRO A 272 -13.03 -13.85 -24.16
CA PRO A 272 -11.91 -14.63 -24.67
C PRO A 272 -10.67 -13.73 -24.85
N GLN A 273 -9.97 -13.44 -23.75
CA GLN A 273 -8.65 -12.80 -23.75
C GLN A 273 -7.76 -13.51 -22.74
N GLY A 274 -6.59 -13.97 -23.22
CA GLY A 274 -5.53 -14.52 -22.39
C GLY A 274 -4.76 -13.40 -21.70
N LEU A 275 -5.36 -12.79 -20.68
CA LEU A 275 -4.59 -11.96 -19.75
C LEU A 275 -3.59 -12.82 -18.99
N ASP A 276 -2.49 -12.19 -18.59
CA ASP A 276 -1.45 -12.80 -17.76
C ASP A 276 -2.07 -13.40 -16.48
N PRO A 277 -1.66 -14.61 -16.05
CA PRO A 277 -2.11 -15.20 -14.78
C PRO A 277 -1.98 -14.27 -13.57
N PHE A 278 -1.03 -13.33 -13.58
CA PHE A 278 -0.86 -12.29 -12.57
C PHE A 278 -2.10 -11.38 -12.40
N LEU A 279 -2.88 -11.20 -13.47
CA LEU A 279 -4.08 -10.37 -13.49
C LEU A 279 -5.37 -11.19 -13.54
N ASP A 280 -5.30 -12.53 -13.49
CA ASP A 280 -6.49 -13.37 -13.46
C ASP A 280 -6.90 -13.71 -12.02
N PRO A 281 -8.05 -13.18 -11.54
CA PRO A 281 -8.52 -13.50 -10.21
C PRO A 281 -9.12 -14.92 -10.09
N LYS A 282 -9.28 -15.65 -11.21
CA LYS A 282 -9.88 -17.00 -11.21
C LYS A 282 -8.90 -18.06 -10.66
N PRO A 283 -9.41 -19.09 -9.98
CA PRO A 283 -8.60 -20.23 -9.56
C PRO A 283 -7.93 -20.93 -10.75
N ALA A 284 -6.74 -21.48 -10.53
CA ALA A 284 -6.12 -22.42 -11.46
C ALA A 284 -6.92 -23.75 -11.49
N PRO A 285 -6.67 -24.66 -12.45
CA PRO A 285 -7.31 -25.97 -12.48
C PRO A 285 -7.14 -26.75 -11.17
N PRO A 286 -8.07 -27.66 -10.84
CA PRO A 286 -7.95 -28.46 -9.63
C PRO A 286 -6.74 -29.39 -9.75
N PRO A 287 -6.04 -29.71 -8.64
CA PRO A 287 -4.83 -30.55 -8.64
C PRO A 287 -5.05 -31.94 -9.27
N THR A 288 -6.28 -32.44 -9.24
CA THR A 288 -6.66 -33.75 -9.78
C THR A 288 -6.94 -33.74 -11.29
N SER A 289 -6.98 -32.58 -11.94
CA SER A 289 -7.26 -32.47 -13.37
C SER A 289 -6.03 -32.71 -14.24
N PRO A 290 -6.18 -33.23 -15.48
CA PRO A 290 -5.06 -33.31 -16.43
C PRO A 290 -4.46 -31.94 -16.80
N LEU A 291 -5.25 -30.86 -16.69
CA LEU A 291 -4.78 -29.49 -16.95
C LEU A 291 -3.81 -29.00 -15.87
N ALA A 292 -3.87 -29.53 -14.65
CA ALA A 292 -2.93 -29.18 -13.59
C ALA A 292 -1.47 -29.44 -13.98
N ALA A 293 -1.21 -30.51 -14.73
CA ALA A 293 0.12 -30.86 -15.22
C ALA A 293 0.70 -29.84 -16.23
N GLN A 294 -0.13 -28.95 -16.77
CA GLN A 294 0.27 -27.91 -17.72
C GLN A 294 0.52 -26.55 -17.03
N VAL A 295 0.28 -26.46 -15.71
CA VAL A 295 0.47 -25.23 -14.94
C VAL A 295 1.87 -25.22 -14.36
N THR A 296 2.67 -24.20 -14.70
CA THR A 296 3.95 -23.95 -14.02
C THR A 296 3.67 -23.44 -12.62
N THR A 297 4.13 -24.18 -11.61
CA THR A 297 3.89 -23.86 -10.20
C THR A 297 4.98 -22.93 -9.66
N TYR A 298 4.59 -21.71 -9.28
CA TYR A 298 5.46 -20.74 -8.62
C TYR A 298 4.64 -19.96 -7.57
N PRO A 299 5.28 -19.36 -6.56
CA PRO A 299 4.56 -18.70 -5.48
C PRO A 299 3.94 -17.37 -5.93
N PRO A 300 2.99 -16.82 -5.15
CA PRO A 300 2.39 -15.52 -5.48
C PRO A 300 3.43 -14.41 -5.53
N TRP A 301 3.12 -13.33 -6.25
CA TRP A 301 4.06 -12.26 -6.61
C TRP A 301 4.86 -11.68 -5.44
N PHE A 302 4.24 -11.58 -4.26
CA PHE A 302 4.87 -11.03 -3.06
C PHE A 302 5.91 -11.96 -2.42
N PHE A 303 6.10 -13.16 -2.97
CA PHE A 303 7.20 -14.07 -2.63
C PHE A 303 8.12 -14.39 -3.80
N LEU A 304 7.89 -13.86 -5.01
CA LEU A 304 8.77 -14.10 -6.15
C LEU A 304 10.22 -13.64 -5.87
N PHE A 305 10.39 -12.58 -5.08
CA PHE A 305 11.74 -12.16 -4.68
C PHE A 305 12.47 -13.22 -3.83
N VAL A 306 11.73 -13.93 -2.96
CA VAL A 306 12.29 -15.02 -2.14
C VAL A 306 12.53 -16.23 -3.04
N TYR A 307 11.55 -16.58 -3.87
CA TYR A 307 11.64 -17.67 -4.82
C TYR A 307 12.86 -17.57 -5.73
N LYS A 308 13.12 -16.39 -6.31
CA LYS A 308 14.29 -16.21 -7.18
C LYS A 308 15.61 -16.34 -6.43
N ILE A 309 15.66 -16.02 -5.13
CA ILE A 309 16.85 -16.27 -4.31
C ILE A 309 17.08 -17.79 -4.11
N ALA A 310 16.03 -18.61 -4.16
CA ALA A 310 16.18 -20.06 -4.14
C ALA A 310 16.82 -20.61 -5.43
N ASP A 311 16.71 -19.90 -6.56
CA ASP A 311 17.40 -20.28 -7.81
C ASP A 311 18.93 -20.04 -7.72
N PHE A 312 19.40 -19.24 -6.75
CA PHE A 312 20.82 -18.93 -6.57
C PHE A 312 21.58 -20.04 -5.85
N THR A 313 20.89 -20.90 -5.11
CA THR A 313 21.52 -21.92 -4.27
C THR A 313 20.57 -23.08 -3.97
N THR A 314 21.11 -24.31 -3.98
CA THR A 314 20.37 -25.50 -3.54
C THR A 314 20.35 -25.67 -2.02
N ASP A 315 21.11 -24.85 -1.27
CA ASP A 315 21.13 -24.89 0.20
C ASP A 315 19.99 -24.04 0.76
N VAL A 316 18.97 -24.72 1.30
CA VAL A 316 17.77 -24.06 1.86
C VAL A 316 18.13 -23.12 3.02
N VAL A 317 19.14 -23.43 3.83
CA VAL A 317 19.55 -22.56 4.94
C VAL A 317 20.17 -21.28 4.40
N LEU A 318 21.05 -21.37 3.40
CA LEU A 318 21.64 -20.20 2.77
C LEU A 318 20.59 -19.33 2.07
N PHE A 319 19.65 -19.97 1.35
CA PHE A 319 18.50 -19.33 0.74
C PHE A 319 17.67 -18.53 1.77
N LEU A 320 17.27 -19.15 2.90
CA LEU A 320 16.49 -18.49 3.94
C LEU A 320 17.28 -17.37 4.63
N LEU A 321 18.59 -17.56 4.82
CA LEU A 321 19.45 -16.54 5.40
C LEU A 321 19.47 -15.27 4.55
N ILE A 322 19.70 -15.40 3.25
CA ILE A 322 19.82 -14.27 2.32
C ILE A 322 18.45 -13.65 2.03
N GLY A 323 17.44 -14.47 1.73
CA GLY A 323 16.14 -14.00 1.28
C GLY A 323 15.20 -13.52 2.38
N VAL A 324 15.38 -13.99 3.63
CA VAL A 324 14.42 -13.72 4.70
C VAL A 324 15.10 -13.22 5.98
N ILE A 325 16.04 -13.99 6.55
CA ILE A 325 16.53 -13.73 7.91
C ILE A 325 17.36 -12.45 7.98
N ILE A 326 18.35 -12.26 7.09
CA ILE A 326 19.20 -11.06 7.10
C ILE A 326 18.38 -9.79 6.86
N PRO A 327 17.50 -9.69 5.83
CA PRO A 327 16.63 -8.54 5.64
C PRO A 327 15.74 -8.25 6.85
N LEU A 328 15.14 -9.28 7.45
CA LEU A 328 14.26 -9.12 8.61
C LEU A 328 15.01 -8.63 9.84
N VAL A 329 16.17 -9.23 10.16
CA VAL A 329 17.03 -8.80 11.27
C VAL A 329 17.49 -7.36 11.05
N TYR A 330 17.87 -7.00 9.83
CA TYR A 330 18.22 -5.63 9.48
C TYR A 330 17.06 -4.66 9.76
N LEU A 331 15.86 -4.97 9.27
CA LEU A 331 14.68 -4.14 9.49
C LEU A 331 14.35 -3.99 10.98
N LEU A 332 14.45 -5.06 11.77
CA LEU A 332 14.22 -5.00 13.22
C LEU A 332 15.28 -4.17 13.95
N LEU A 333 16.52 -4.19 13.49
CA LEU A 333 17.65 -3.53 14.14
C LEU A 333 17.91 -2.10 13.64
N VAL A 334 17.37 -1.68 12.48
CA VAL A 334 17.66 -0.35 11.91
C VAL A 334 17.43 0.82 12.88
N PRO A 335 16.44 0.82 13.80
CA PRO A 335 16.29 1.89 14.77
C PRO A 335 17.49 2.07 15.70
N PHE A 336 18.23 0.97 15.96
CA PHE A 336 19.38 0.93 16.85
C PHE A 336 20.72 1.05 16.10
N LEU A 337 20.74 0.69 14.82
CA LEU A 337 21.89 0.85 13.93
C LEU A 337 22.06 2.31 13.48
N ASP A 338 20.97 2.97 13.08
CA ASP A 338 21.02 4.37 12.62
C ASP A 338 20.98 5.37 13.78
N ARG A 339 22.15 5.60 14.37
CA ARG A 339 22.37 6.52 15.51
C ARG A 339 22.38 8.01 15.14
N ASN A 340 22.23 8.37 13.86
CA ASN A 340 22.24 9.77 13.45
C ASN A 340 20.93 10.47 13.89
N ASN A 341 21.00 11.64 14.50
CA ASN A 341 19.78 12.38 14.89
C ASN A 341 19.12 13.11 13.72
N GLU A 342 19.78 13.28 12.59
CA GLU A 342 19.23 13.96 11.41
C GLU A 342 18.17 13.09 10.71
N LEU A 343 17.09 13.69 10.21
CA LEU A 343 16.02 12.95 9.52
C LEU A 343 16.16 12.98 7.99
N HIS A 344 16.94 13.93 7.47
CA HIS A 344 17.10 14.09 6.03
C HIS A 344 17.82 12.87 5.40
N PRO A 345 17.29 12.23 4.35
CA PRO A 345 17.91 11.05 3.71
C PRO A 345 19.38 11.28 3.33
N LEU A 346 19.70 12.42 2.71
CA LEU A 346 21.09 12.76 2.32
C LEU A 346 22.05 13.01 3.50
N LYS A 347 21.54 13.21 4.73
CA LYS A 347 22.37 13.25 5.95
C LYS A 347 22.57 11.84 6.55
N ARG A 348 21.76 10.87 6.13
CA ARG A 348 21.80 9.47 6.55
C ARG A 348 22.17 8.57 5.37
N ARG A 349 23.31 8.86 4.75
CA ARG A 349 23.66 8.36 3.42
C ARG A 349 23.70 6.84 3.34
N VAL A 350 24.33 6.20 4.32
CA VAL A 350 24.47 4.74 4.39
C VAL A 350 23.10 4.07 4.47
N PHE A 351 22.27 4.44 5.45
CA PHE A 351 20.93 3.86 5.63
C PHE A 351 20.01 4.20 4.47
N THR A 352 20.08 5.40 3.91
CA THR A 352 19.29 5.75 2.73
C THR A 352 19.70 4.91 1.53
N GLY A 353 21.01 4.72 1.31
CA GLY A 353 21.52 3.83 0.26
C GLY A 353 21.03 2.40 0.44
N PHE A 354 21.12 1.83 1.65
CA PHE A 354 20.57 0.50 1.94
C PHE A 354 19.06 0.42 1.71
N GLY A 355 18.30 1.46 2.07
CA GLY A 355 16.86 1.49 1.81
C GLY A 355 16.52 1.50 0.33
N ILE A 356 17.28 2.27 -0.47
CA ILE A 356 17.12 2.28 -1.93
C ILE A 356 17.47 0.92 -2.50
N LEU A 357 18.61 0.33 -2.12
CA LEU A 357 19.01 -1.00 -2.59
C LEU A 357 18.03 -2.08 -2.19
N MET A 358 17.55 -2.09 -0.95
CA MET A 358 16.55 -3.05 -0.49
C MET A 358 15.27 -2.97 -1.33
N LEU A 359 14.81 -1.75 -1.66
CA LEU A 359 13.62 -1.56 -2.48
C LEU A 359 13.86 -1.94 -3.94
N THR A 360 14.99 -1.52 -4.52
CA THR A 360 15.39 -1.89 -5.88
C THR A 360 15.51 -3.39 -6.00
N TYR A 361 16.20 -4.06 -5.08
CA TYR A 361 16.37 -5.51 -5.12
C TYR A 361 15.06 -6.24 -4.86
N LEU A 362 14.19 -5.77 -3.96
CA LEU A 362 12.87 -6.37 -3.78
C LEU A 362 12.10 -6.41 -5.11
N VAL A 363 12.01 -5.29 -5.83
CA VAL A 363 11.28 -5.24 -7.09
C VAL A 363 12.02 -5.98 -8.21
N GLN A 364 13.36 -5.89 -8.26
CA GLN A 364 14.17 -6.45 -9.34
C GLN A 364 14.15 -7.96 -9.30
N THR A 365 14.29 -8.51 -8.09
CA THR A 365 14.27 -9.94 -7.83
C THR A 365 12.85 -10.50 -8.02
N THR A 366 11.81 -9.73 -7.67
CA THR A 366 10.41 -10.09 -7.98
C THR A 366 10.20 -10.25 -9.49
N ILE A 367 10.58 -9.24 -10.29
CA ILE A 367 10.45 -9.28 -11.76
C ILE A 367 11.30 -10.41 -12.35
N TRP A 368 12.51 -10.62 -11.83
CA TRP A 368 13.38 -11.69 -12.32
C TRP A 368 12.80 -13.09 -12.02
N GLY A 369 12.24 -13.29 -10.83
CA GLY A 369 11.55 -14.52 -10.47
C GLY A 369 10.31 -14.80 -11.31
N ASP A 370 9.64 -13.75 -11.80
CA ASP A 370 8.49 -13.86 -12.70
C ASP A 370 8.91 -14.29 -14.13
N ILE A 371 9.96 -13.66 -14.67
CA ILE A 371 10.39 -13.90 -16.06
C ILE A 371 11.15 -15.22 -16.22
N GLN A 372 11.91 -15.65 -15.20
CA GLN A 372 12.75 -16.85 -15.24
C GLN A 372 12.56 -17.73 -13.99
N PRO A 373 11.36 -18.32 -13.79
CA PRO A 373 11.08 -19.14 -12.62
C PRO A 373 11.80 -20.48 -12.67
N GLY A 374 12.53 -20.84 -11.60
CA GLY A 374 13.10 -22.17 -11.43
C GLY A 374 14.34 -22.46 -12.29
N ILE A 375 14.96 -21.41 -12.85
CA ILE A 375 16.17 -21.51 -13.66
C ILE A 375 17.36 -21.16 -12.77
N PRO A 376 18.28 -22.10 -12.48
CA PRO A 376 19.45 -21.82 -11.65
C PRO A 376 20.35 -20.74 -12.28
N ASP A 377 20.69 -19.71 -11.50
CA ASP A 377 21.50 -18.59 -11.98
C ASP A 377 22.95 -18.67 -11.47
N SER A 378 23.90 -18.47 -12.38
CA SER A 378 25.32 -18.43 -12.02
C SER A 378 25.66 -17.22 -11.15
N VAL A 379 26.72 -17.34 -10.33
CA VAL A 379 27.23 -16.19 -9.52
C VAL A 379 27.57 -15.00 -10.42
N THR A 380 28.05 -15.24 -11.64
CA THR A 380 28.33 -14.18 -12.61
C THR A 380 27.07 -13.40 -12.99
N GLU A 381 25.96 -14.08 -13.30
CA GLU A 381 24.67 -13.43 -13.61
C GLU A 381 24.15 -12.64 -12.42
N GLN A 382 24.19 -13.24 -11.22
CA GLN A 382 23.81 -12.56 -9.98
C GLN A 382 24.61 -11.25 -9.80
N VAL A 383 25.93 -11.30 -9.98
CA VAL A 383 26.80 -10.10 -9.90
C VAL A 383 26.42 -9.08 -10.97
N MET A 384 26.23 -9.50 -12.23
CA MET A 384 25.85 -8.59 -13.32
C MET A 384 24.51 -7.89 -13.07
N VAL A 385 23.60 -8.54 -12.38
CA VAL A 385 22.26 -8.02 -12.08
C VAL A 385 22.27 -7.11 -10.85
N TYR A 386 22.94 -7.49 -9.76
CA TYR A 386 22.92 -6.75 -8.49
C TYR A 386 23.99 -5.66 -8.34
N LEU A 387 25.15 -5.81 -8.99
CA LEU A 387 26.27 -4.88 -8.84
C LEU A 387 26.00 -3.48 -9.46
N PRO A 388 25.40 -3.35 -10.66
CA PRO A 388 25.20 -2.02 -11.24
C PRO A 388 24.30 -1.10 -10.38
N PRO A 389 23.14 -1.55 -9.86
CA PRO A 389 22.36 -0.75 -8.92
C PRO A 389 23.16 -0.37 -7.66
N ALA A 390 23.97 -1.29 -7.11
CA ALA A 390 24.83 -1.00 -5.96
C ALA A 390 25.83 0.12 -6.25
N ILE A 391 26.49 0.08 -7.41
CA ILE A 391 27.45 1.11 -7.84
C ILE A 391 26.73 2.44 -8.04
N ILE A 392 25.59 2.46 -8.74
CA ILE A 392 24.82 3.68 -9.02
C ILE A 392 24.35 4.33 -7.71
N VAL A 393 23.79 3.54 -6.80
CA VAL A 393 23.32 4.05 -5.49
C VAL A 393 24.50 4.50 -4.64
N GLY A 394 25.59 3.72 -4.58
CA GLY A 394 26.80 4.08 -3.84
C GLY A 394 27.41 5.41 -4.33
N ALA A 395 27.59 5.55 -5.64
CA ALA A 395 28.07 6.77 -6.28
C ALA A 395 27.10 7.94 -6.04
N GLY A 396 25.81 7.74 -6.25
CA GLY A 396 24.78 8.75 -6.02
C GLY A 396 24.80 9.27 -4.58
N MET A 397 24.84 8.38 -3.59
CA MET A 397 24.87 8.76 -2.18
C MET A 397 26.20 9.42 -1.77
N PHE A 398 27.31 9.10 -2.44
CA PHE A 398 28.61 9.73 -2.20
C PHE A 398 28.68 11.15 -2.77
N PHE A 399 28.30 11.32 -4.05
CA PHE A 399 28.48 12.56 -4.79
C PHE A 399 27.35 13.58 -4.62
N LEU A 400 26.14 13.18 -4.23
CA LEU A 400 25.03 14.13 -4.06
C LEU A 400 25.31 15.10 -2.88
N PRO A 401 25.49 16.41 -3.14
CA PRO A 401 25.74 17.37 -2.09
C PRO A 401 24.46 17.66 -1.32
N TYR A 402 24.55 17.72 0.01
CA TYR A 402 23.47 18.27 0.83
C TYR A 402 23.68 19.78 0.96
N ARG A 403 22.72 20.60 0.49
CA ARG A 403 22.72 22.06 0.67
C ARG A 403 21.62 22.47 1.63
N GLU A 404 22.00 23.08 2.74
CA GLU A 404 21.08 23.56 3.78
C GLU A 404 20.64 25.01 3.45
N GLY A 405 19.36 25.23 3.15
CA GLY A 405 18.71 26.53 3.34
C GLY A 405 18.92 27.68 2.33
N GLU A 406 18.71 27.51 1.02
CA GLU A 406 18.50 28.69 0.15
C GLU A 406 17.02 29.15 0.13
N LYS A 407 16.71 30.08 1.04
CA LYS A 407 15.59 31.03 0.91
C LYS A 407 15.91 31.99 -0.25
N LYS A 408 15.29 31.82 -1.43
CA LYS A 408 15.00 32.94 -2.34
C LYS A 408 13.88 32.55 -3.30
N SER A 409 12.73 33.21 -3.10
CA SER A 409 11.55 33.13 -3.95
C SER A 409 11.87 33.67 -5.34
N VAL A 410 11.95 32.79 -6.34
CA VAL A 410 11.80 33.16 -7.74
C VAL A 410 10.49 32.54 -8.20
N ARG A 411 9.44 33.35 -8.21
CA ARG A 411 8.23 33.05 -8.98
C ARG A 411 8.65 33.15 -10.47
N ILE A 412 8.39 32.14 -11.30
CA ILE A 412 8.25 32.23 -12.78
C ILE A 412 7.17 31.20 -13.17
N PRO A 413 6.30 31.50 -14.15
CA PRO A 413 5.10 30.75 -14.46
C PRO A 413 5.38 29.63 -15.48
N LEU A 414 4.49 28.63 -15.47
CA LEU A 414 4.50 27.35 -16.21
C LEU A 414 5.50 26.31 -15.67
N PHE A 415 4.99 25.10 -15.48
CA PHE A 415 5.60 23.95 -14.80
C PHE A 415 5.59 24.04 -13.25
N LYS A 416 4.37 24.14 -12.71
CA LYS A 416 4.10 23.97 -11.28
C LYS A 416 4.42 22.54 -10.84
N LYS A 417 5.28 22.45 -9.81
CA LYS A 417 5.37 21.39 -8.79
C LYS A 417 5.34 19.94 -9.31
N ALA A 418 6.51 19.43 -9.74
CA ALA A 418 6.87 18.07 -9.36
C ALA A 418 7.40 18.13 -7.91
N GLN A 419 6.48 18.17 -6.95
CA GLN A 419 6.84 18.16 -5.54
C GLN A 419 7.34 16.75 -5.19
N MET A 420 8.66 16.57 -5.17
CA MET A 420 9.34 15.45 -4.52
C MET A 420 9.01 15.47 -3.02
N SER A 421 7.84 14.96 -2.65
CA SER A 421 7.48 14.67 -1.26
C SER A 421 6.70 13.37 -1.10
N SER A 422 6.11 12.83 -2.18
CA SER A 422 5.32 11.60 -2.08
C SER A 422 6.18 10.35 -2.29
N PRO A 423 6.10 9.36 -1.38
CA PRO A 423 6.66 8.01 -1.57
C PRO A 423 6.22 7.37 -2.88
N ILE A 424 5.03 7.73 -3.39
CA ILE A 424 4.49 7.26 -4.67
C ILE A 424 5.37 7.75 -5.83
N ALA A 425 5.86 9.00 -5.77
CA ALA A 425 6.77 9.53 -6.80
C ALA A 425 8.16 8.85 -6.75
N VAL A 426 8.61 8.46 -5.56
CA VAL A 426 9.85 7.68 -5.39
C VAL A 426 9.65 6.28 -5.97
N LEU A 427 8.53 5.61 -5.66
CA LEU A 427 8.15 4.30 -6.20
C LEU A 427 8.02 4.33 -7.73
N LEU A 428 7.33 5.32 -8.29
CA LEU A 428 7.25 5.54 -9.74
C LEU A 428 8.62 5.77 -10.35
N PHE A 429 9.48 6.59 -9.72
CA PHE A 429 10.85 6.78 -10.20
C PHE A 429 11.65 5.47 -10.18
N MET A 430 11.51 4.64 -9.14
CA MET A 430 12.19 3.35 -9.06
C MET A 430 11.67 2.35 -10.10
N VAL A 431 10.35 2.25 -10.28
CA VAL A 431 9.75 1.42 -11.34
C VAL A 431 10.28 1.87 -12.71
N ILE A 432 10.26 3.18 -12.99
CA ILE A 432 10.81 3.74 -14.22
C ILE A 432 12.30 3.41 -14.35
N ALA A 433 13.12 3.61 -13.30
CA ALA A 433 14.55 3.29 -13.31
C ALA A 433 14.82 1.82 -13.59
N MET A 434 14.00 0.93 -13.06
CA MET A 434 14.12 -0.52 -13.26
C MET A 434 13.68 -0.95 -14.65
N MET A 435 12.60 -0.38 -15.17
CA MET A 435 12.17 -0.59 -16.55
C MET A 435 13.25 -0.08 -17.53
N THR A 436 13.85 1.08 -17.24
CA THR A 436 14.98 1.62 -18.01
C THR A 436 16.20 0.70 -17.91
N MET A 437 16.50 0.12 -16.75
CA MET A 437 17.61 -0.82 -16.59
C MET A 437 17.35 -2.14 -17.33
N GLY A 438 16.17 -2.73 -17.20
CA GLY A 438 15.79 -3.96 -17.90
C GLY A 438 15.83 -3.78 -19.43
N SER A 439 15.32 -2.66 -19.92
CA SER A 439 15.43 -2.30 -21.34
C SER A 439 16.86 -1.97 -21.78
N ALA A 440 17.71 -1.42 -20.90
CA ALA A 440 19.14 -1.21 -21.16
C ALA A 440 19.87 -2.55 -21.33
N VAL A 441 19.63 -3.51 -20.44
CA VAL A 441 20.23 -4.86 -20.52
C VAL A 441 19.80 -5.53 -21.83
N ALA A 442 18.51 -5.51 -22.16
CA ALA A 442 18.00 -6.07 -23.42
C ALA A 442 18.58 -5.39 -24.67
N PHE A 443 18.80 -4.07 -24.61
CA PHE A 443 19.45 -3.32 -25.70
C PHE A 443 20.94 -3.67 -25.84
N VAL A 444 21.66 -3.82 -24.72
CA VAL A 444 23.10 -4.16 -24.73
C VAL A 444 23.33 -5.61 -25.12
N SER A 445 22.53 -6.55 -24.63
CA SER A 445 22.65 -7.98 -24.94
C SER A 445 22.21 -8.29 -26.37
N SER A 446 21.24 -7.54 -26.90
CA SER A 446 20.65 -7.78 -28.22
C SER A 446 20.20 -6.46 -28.89
N PRO A 447 21.12 -5.69 -29.50
CA PRO A 447 20.78 -4.41 -30.14
C PRO A 447 19.86 -4.60 -31.34
N SER A 448 18.66 -4.03 -31.30
CA SER A 448 17.68 -4.06 -32.38
C SER A 448 16.79 -2.80 -32.35
N PRO A 449 16.06 -2.47 -33.44
CA PRO A 449 15.07 -1.40 -33.41
C PRO A 449 14.00 -1.59 -32.33
N VAL A 450 13.66 -2.83 -31.98
CA VAL A 450 12.68 -3.18 -30.94
C VAL A 450 13.23 -2.96 -29.53
N SER A 451 14.46 -3.39 -29.25
CA SER A 451 15.09 -3.14 -27.94
C SER A 451 15.42 -1.64 -27.76
N ALA A 452 15.75 -0.93 -28.84
CA ALA A 452 15.93 0.52 -28.84
C ALA A 452 14.63 1.30 -28.61
N SER A 453 13.51 0.85 -29.18
CA SER A 453 12.21 1.53 -29.04
C SER A 453 11.61 1.38 -27.64
N LEU A 454 12.01 0.37 -26.87
CA LEU A 454 11.70 0.25 -25.44
C LEU A 454 12.68 1.04 -24.58
N PHE A 455 13.99 0.94 -24.87
CA PHE A 455 15.03 1.58 -24.06
C PHE A 455 15.05 3.11 -24.17
N LEU A 456 14.98 3.68 -25.38
CA LEU A 456 15.16 5.13 -25.57
C LEU A 456 14.05 5.97 -24.91
N PRO A 457 12.75 5.61 -24.99
CA PRO A 457 11.70 6.33 -24.27
C PRO A 457 11.82 6.16 -22.76
N LEU A 458 12.12 4.95 -22.26
CA LEU A 458 12.32 4.71 -20.84
C LEU A 458 13.55 5.43 -20.31
N LEU A 459 14.63 5.51 -21.08
CA LEU A 459 15.82 6.31 -20.78
C LEU A 459 15.50 7.80 -20.79
N ALA A 460 14.66 8.28 -21.70
CA ALA A 460 14.22 9.68 -21.73
C ALA A 460 13.32 10.02 -20.53
N ILE A 461 12.38 9.15 -20.16
CA ILE A 461 11.52 9.30 -18.98
C ILE A 461 12.38 9.21 -17.71
N PHE A 462 13.28 8.24 -17.61
CA PHE A 462 14.23 8.13 -16.51
C PHE A 462 15.14 9.34 -16.42
N ALA A 463 15.70 9.83 -17.52
CA ALA A 463 16.52 11.04 -17.55
C ALA A 463 15.71 12.29 -17.19
N PHE A 464 14.44 12.38 -17.59
CA PHE A 464 13.54 13.46 -17.21
C PHE A 464 13.26 13.47 -15.71
N TYR A 465 12.94 12.30 -15.13
CA TYR A 465 12.76 12.16 -13.68
C TYR A 465 14.08 12.27 -12.92
N ALA A 466 15.21 11.77 -13.44
CA ALA A 466 16.53 11.90 -12.83
C ALA A 466 17.03 13.35 -12.85
N LYS A 467 16.70 14.10 -13.91
CA LYS A 467 16.97 15.55 -14.01
C LYS A 467 16.10 16.36 -13.05
N SER A 468 14.86 15.93 -12.81
CA SER A 468 14.01 16.52 -11.77
C SER A 468 14.49 16.20 -10.34
N LEU A 469 15.38 15.21 -10.17
CA LEU A 469 16.09 14.89 -8.92
C LEU A 469 17.42 15.67 -8.74
N SER A 470 17.95 16.36 -9.76
CA SER A 470 19.25 17.04 -9.68
C SER A 470 19.10 18.54 -9.35
N PRO A 471 19.78 19.08 -8.31
CA PRO A 471 19.68 20.50 -7.93
C PRO A 471 20.58 21.45 -8.75
N VAL A 472 21.01 21.07 -9.96
CA VAL A 472 21.99 21.86 -10.73
C VAL A 472 21.51 22.14 -12.16
N ALA A 473 20.84 23.29 -12.34
CA ALA A 473 20.90 24.12 -13.55
C ALA A 473 20.27 25.51 -13.30
N ILE A 474 21.05 26.33 -12.58
CA ILE A 474 21.36 27.76 -12.81
C ILE A 474 20.21 28.75 -13.14
N LYS A 475 19.90 29.56 -12.12
CA LYS A 475 19.71 31.03 -12.06
C LYS A 475 19.44 31.82 -13.36
N ALA A 476 18.31 32.55 -13.34
CA ALA A 476 18.14 34.03 -13.32
C ALA A 476 16.67 34.31 -13.78
N ILE A 477 15.76 34.97 -13.04
CA ILE A 477 15.57 36.40 -12.67
C ILE A 477 14.29 36.45 -11.79
N PRO A 478 14.12 37.38 -10.82
CA PRO A 478 13.11 37.30 -9.76
C PRO A 478 11.70 37.77 -10.18
N GLN A 479 10.64 37.11 -9.67
CA GLN A 479 9.32 37.74 -9.62
C GLN A 479 9.02 38.23 -8.20
N GLY A 480 9.05 39.56 -8.09
CA GLY A 480 8.08 40.27 -7.28
C GLY A 480 6.66 40.04 -7.82
N GLY A 481 5.68 40.11 -6.93
CA GLY A 481 4.26 40.06 -7.28
C GLY A 481 3.44 40.10 -6.00
N THR A 482 3.20 41.31 -5.53
CA THR A 482 2.05 41.76 -4.72
C THR A 482 1.32 40.72 -3.85
N ALA A 483 1.36 40.95 -2.54
CA ALA A 483 0.45 40.33 -1.57
C ALA A 483 -1.00 40.57 -2.03
N SER A 484 -1.72 39.49 -2.36
CA SER A 484 -3.17 39.55 -2.57
C SER A 484 -3.82 39.82 -1.21
N SER A 485 -4.76 40.78 -1.16
CA SER A 485 -5.54 41.07 0.06
C SER A 485 -6.28 39.83 0.56
N GLU A 486 -6.51 39.72 1.88
CA GLU A 486 -7.27 38.63 2.50
C GLU A 486 -8.64 38.45 1.84
N GLU A 487 -9.32 39.55 1.50
CA GLU A 487 -10.59 39.55 0.78
C GLU A 487 -10.52 38.84 -0.58
N THR A 488 -9.40 38.97 -1.31
CA THR A 488 -9.20 38.27 -2.58
C THR A 488 -8.99 36.76 -2.39
N ILE A 489 -8.39 36.36 -1.26
CA ILE A 489 -8.16 34.94 -0.91
C ILE A 489 -9.49 34.29 -0.51
N ASP A 490 -10.29 34.98 0.30
CA ASP A 490 -11.60 34.52 0.76
C ASP A 490 -12.57 34.32 -0.41
N LEU A 491 -12.68 35.30 -1.31
CA LEU A 491 -13.52 35.19 -2.51
C LEU A 491 -13.09 34.03 -3.42
N LYS A 492 -11.79 33.77 -3.55
CA LYS A 492 -11.27 32.62 -4.32
C LYS A 492 -11.59 31.30 -3.63
N LEU A 493 -11.49 31.24 -2.30
CA LEU A 493 -11.83 30.05 -1.53
C LEU A 493 -13.33 29.75 -1.63
N GLU A 494 -14.18 30.76 -1.48
CA GLU A 494 -15.63 30.63 -1.57
C GLU A 494 -16.06 30.11 -2.95
N LYS A 495 -15.52 30.66 -4.04
CA LYS A 495 -15.76 30.14 -5.41
C LYS A 495 -15.37 28.66 -5.54
N LYS A 496 -14.23 28.25 -4.98
CA LYS A 496 -13.80 26.84 -4.98
C LYS A 496 -14.72 25.95 -4.14
N LYS A 497 -15.18 26.44 -2.98
CA LYS A 497 -16.14 25.71 -2.14
C LYS A 497 -17.48 25.54 -2.85
N ASN A 498 -17.99 26.58 -3.52
CA ASN A 498 -19.22 26.49 -4.30
C ASN A 498 -19.10 25.49 -5.46
N MET A 499 -17.98 25.50 -6.18
CA MET A 499 -17.70 24.50 -7.22
C MET A 499 -17.63 23.08 -6.64
N ALA A 500 -16.95 22.89 -5.51
CA ALA A 500 -16.91 21.60 -4.83
C ALA A 500 -18.30 21.12 -4.40
N THR A 501 -19.17 22.00 -3.89
CA THR A 501 -20.56 21.67 -3.55
C THR A 501 -21.37 21.22 -4.77
N VAL A 502 -21.19 21.88 -5.92
CA VAL A 502 -21.83 21.45 -7.19
C VAL A 502 -21.33 20.07 -7.61
N ILE A 503 -20.02 19.82 -7.51
CA ILE A 503 -19.42 18.51 -7.83
C ILE A 503 -19.97 17.43 -6.89
N ILE A 504 -20.08 17.68 -5.58
CA ILE A 504 -20.71 16.74 -4.63
C ILE A 504 -22.13 16.39 -5.08
N GLY A 505 -22.94 17.38 -5.46
CA GLY A 505 -24.30 17.14 -5.98
C GLY A 505 -24.30 16.22 -7.20
N ILE A 506 -23.39 16.45 -8.15
CA ILE A 506 -23.23 15.60 -9.34
C ILE A 506 -22.83 14.17 -8.96
N LEU A 507 -21.81 14.01 -8.11
CA LEU A 507 -21.32 12.70 -7.66
C LEU A 507 -22.41 11.91 -6.94
N LEU A 508 -23.24 12.56 -6.11
CA LEU A 508 -24.37 11.92 -5.42
C LEU A 508 -25.48 11.50 -6.40
N VAL A 509 -25.75 12.27 -7.45
CA VAL A 509 -26.70 11.87 -8.50
C VAL A 509 -26.19 10.63 -9.24
N PHE A 510 -24.92 10.61 -9.66
CA PHE A 510 -24.31 9.42 -10.26
C PHE A 510 -24.33 8.22 -9.31
N SER A 511 -24.04 8.44 -8.03
CA SER A 511 -24.11 7.40 -6.99
C SER A 511 -25.52 6.80 -6.89
N ALA A 512 -26.57 7.63 -6.93
CA ALA A 512 -27.95 7.17 -6.89
C ALA A 512 -28.34 6.38 -8.14
N ILE A 513 -27.86 6.81 -9.33
CA ILE A 513 -28.08 6.07 -10.58
C ILE A 513 -27.44 4.69 -10.51
N ILE A 514 -26.16 4.62 -10.13
CA ILE A 514 -25.43 3.34 -9.97
C ILE A 514 -26.14 2.44 -8.96
N ALA A 515 -26.54 2.98 -7.80
CA ALA A 515 -27.24 2.21 -6.79
C ALA A 515 -28.57 1.61 -7.30
N VAL A 516 -29.27 2.27 -8.23
CA VAL A 516 -30.48 1.73 -8.86
C VAL A 516 -30.13 0.65 -9.89
N THR A 517 -29.11 0.85 -10.73
CA THR A 517 -28.72 -0.13 -11.75
C THR A 517 -28.16 -1.41 -11.16
N MET A 518 -27.52 -1.34 -9.99
CA MET A 518 -27.00 -2.52 -9.29
C MET A 518 -28.07 -3.58 -9.00
N TRP A 519 -29.32 -3.18 -8.74
CA TRP A 519 -30.42 -4.12 -8.47
C TRP A 519 -30.88 -4.93 -9.69
N THR A 520 -30.47 -4.54 -10.89
CA THR A 520 -30.81 -5.27 -12.12
C THR A 520 -29.77 -6.34 -12.48
N ILE A 521 -28.63 -6.36 -11.79
CA ILE A 521 -27.52 -7.27 -12.09
C ILE A 521 -27.81 -8.63 -11.42
N PRO A 522 -27.68 -9.76 -12.15
CA PRO A 522 -27.86 -11.07 -11.55
C PRO A 522 -26.89 -11.31 -10.37
N PRO A 523 -27.34 -11.93 -9.27
CA PRO A 523 -26.51 -12.12 -8.09
C PRO A 523 -25.46 -13.23 -8.27
N THR A 524 -25.49 -14.02 -9.34
CA THR A 524 -24.56 -15.14 -9.58
C THR A 524 -24.09 -15.14 -11.03
N GLY A 525 -23.08 -15.95 -11.34
CA GLY A 525 -22.48 -16.02 -12.68
C GLY A 525 -21.51 -14.85 -12.96
N TYR A 526 -20.90 -14.83 -14.15
CA TYR A 526 -19.85 -13.85 -14.46
C TYR A 526 -20.37 -12.40 -14.45
N GLU A 527 -21.63 -12.15 -14.78
CA GLU A 527 -22.26 -10.83 -14.77
C GLU A 527 -22.34 -10.23 -13.35
N SER A 528 -22.38 -11.07 -12.31
CA SER A 528 -22.34 -10.60 -10.91
C SER A 528 -21.07 -9.78 -10.59
N ASN A 529 -19.98 -9.96 -11.34
CA ASN A 529 -18.79 -9.11 -11.19
C ASN A 529 -19.07 -7.65 -11.59
N MET A 530 -20.04 -7.37 -12.48
CA MET A 530 -20.46 -5.99 -12.75
C MET A 530 -21.10 -5.33 -11.53
N PHE A 531 -21.78 -6.10 -10.67
CA PHE A 531 -22.26 -5.59 -9.39
C PHE A 531 -21.08 -5.19 -8.50
N GLY A 532 -20.00 -5.98 -8.50
CA GLY A 532 -18.76 -5.62 -7.82
C GLY A 532 -18.14 -4.32 -8.38
N VAL A 533 -18.06 -4.17 -9.70
CA VAL A 533 -17.58 -2.94 -10.35
C VAL A 533 -18.41 -1.73 -9.91
N ASP A 534 -19.73 -1.81 -10.01
CA ASP A 534 -20.65 -0.74 -9.65
C ASP A 534 -20.61 -0.41 -8.15
N LEU A 535 -20.54 -1.44 -7.28
CA LEU A 535 -20.36 -1.25 -5.84
C LEU A 535 -19.05 -0.54 -5.52
N GLY A 536 -17.96 -0.93 -6.17
CA GLY A 536 -16.67 -0.29 -5.99
C GLY A 536 -16.67 1.16 -6.48
N LEU A 537 -17.27 1.44 -7.64
CA LEU A 537 -17.45 2.80 -8.16
C LEU A 537 -18.31 3.66 -7.22
N LEU A 538 -19.41 3.12 -6.70
CA LEU A 538 -20.25 3.79 -5.71
C LEU A 538 -19.43 4.21 -4.49
N PHE A 539 -18.57 3.33 -3.99
CA PHE A 539 -17.70 3.62 -2.84
C PHE A 539 -16.66 4.69 -3.17
N ILE A 540 -16.09 4.68 -4.39
CA ILE A 540 -15.17 5.73 -4.85
C ILE A 540 -15.88 7.09 -4.91
N LEU A 541 -17.08 7.15 -5.51
CA LEU A 541 -17.86 8.38 -5.64
C LEU A 541 -18.28 8.93 -4.27
N LEU A 542 -18.69 8.07 -3.34
CA LEU A 542 -19.00 8.43 -1.97
C LEU A 542 -17.75 8.93 -1.23
N GLY A 543 -16.63 8.21 -1.34
CA GLY A 543 -15.35 8.62 -0.76
C GLY A 543 -14.93 10.01 -1.23
N GLU A 544 -15.03 10.28 -2.52
CA GLU A 544 -14.68 11.59 -3.07
C GLU A 544 -15.68 12.69 -2.71
N SER A 545 -16.97 12.35 -2.62
CA SER A 545 -17.99 13.27 -2.09
C SER A 545 -17.71 13.67 -0.65
N ILE A 546 -17.29 12.72 0.20
CA ILE A 546 -16.90 12.96 1.60
C ILE A 546 -15.61 13.79 1.67
N SER A 547 -14.64 13.51 0.80
CA SER A 547 -13.40 14.28 0.67
C SER A 547 -13.66 15.76 0.31
N LEU A 548 -14.53 16.00 -0.68
CA LEU A 548 -14.97 17.34 -1.07
C LEU A 548 -15.80 17.99 0.03
N TYR A 549 -16.66 17.25 0.72
CA TYR A 549 -17.40 17.76 1.88
C TYR A 549 -16.44 18.22 2.97
N HIS A 550 -15.41 17.43 3.27
CA HIS A 550 -14.36 17.81 4.23
C HIS A 550 -13.68 19.13 3.81
N TYR A 551 -13.37 19.29 2.52
CA TYR A 551 -12.84 20.54 1.98
C TYR A 551 -13.80 21.72 2.17
N VAL A 552 -15.08 21.57 1.83
CA VAL A 552 -16.08 22.63 1.95
C VAL A 552 -16.30 23.03 3.41
N ALA A 553 -16.47 22.03 4.29
CA ALA A 553 -16.83 22.22 5.69
C ALA A 553 -15.65 22.75 6.53
N TYR A 554 -14.44 22.24 6.32
CA TYR A 554 -13.33 22.46 7.25
C TYR A 554 -12.19 23.32 6.73
N LYS A 555 -12.04 23.52 5.41
CA LYS A 555 -10.94 24.31 4.88
C LYS A 555 -11.07 25.79 5.25
N LYS A 556 -9.99 26.37 5.78
CA LYS A 556 -9.88 27.81 6.11
C LYS A 556 -9.06 28.59 5.06
N PRO A 557 -9.22 29.92 4.96
CA PRO A 557 -8.52 30.77 3.98
C PRO A 557 -7.00 30.63 3.96
N ASN A 558 -6.40 30.53 5.15
CA ASN A 558 -4.94 30.51 5.34
C ASN A 558 -4.36 29.10 5.50
N GLU A 559 -5.18 28.05 5.30
CA GLU A 559 -4.71 26.66 5.32
C GLU A 559 -4.05 26.29 3.98
N SER A 560 -2.74 25.99 4.02
CA SER A 560 -2.00 25.51 2.87
C SER A 560 -2.32 24.03 2.59
N TYR A 561 -3.43 23.76 1.94
CA TYR A 561 -3.57 22.54 1.14
C TYR A 561 -2.88 22.82 -0.19
N GLU A 562 -1.64 22.37 -0.31
CA GLU A 562 -0.75 22.73 -1.42
C GLU A 562 -0.67 21.70 -2.53
#